data_AF-A0A6S7JDN8-F1
#
_entry.id   AF-A0A6S7JDN8-F1
#
_cell.length_a   1.000
_cell.length_b   1.000
_cell.length_c   1.000
_cell.angle_alpha   90.00
_cell.angle_beta   90.00
_cell.angle_gamma   90.00
#
_symmetry.space_group_name_H-M   'P 1'
#
loop_
_entity.id
_entity.type
_entity.pdbx_description
1 polymer ?
#
loop_
_entity_poly.entity_id
_entity_poly.type
_entity_poly.pdbx_seq_one_letter_code
_entity_poly.pdbx_strand_id
1 'polypeptide(L)' 'MSDNWFEDMDNGEIAGLNSVDISKAFDSIDHKVLLRKMQDQFGVQDFELKWFQSYLTKRSQVCVVDGHTLLAKEI' A
#
# COMPACT_ATOMS: atom_id res chain seq x y z
N MET A 1 2.50 18.85 8.08
CA MET A 1 3.52 17.98 8.69
C MET A 1 4.79 18.30 7.94
N SER A 2 5.73 19.01 8.58
CA SER A 2 6.99 19.41 7.97
C SER A 2 7.92 18.22 8.05
N ASP A 3 8.42 17.73 6.92
CA ASP A 3 9.37 16.61 6.87
C ASP A 3 10.82 17.06 7.21
N ASN A 4 11.00 18.32 7.59
CA ASN A 4 12.31 18.91 7.91
C ASN A 4 12.75 18.67 9.36
N TRP A 5 12.25 17.61 10.01
CA TRP A 5 12.56 17.31 11.40
C TRP A 5 14.06 17.13 11.66
N PHE A 6 14.85 16.77 10.64
CA PHE A 6 16.31 16.77 10.70
C PHE A 6 16.90 18.18 10.86
N GLU A 7 16.42 19.17 10.09
CA GLU A 7 16.86 20.56 10.20
C GLU A 7 16.43 21.18 11.53
N ASP A 8 15.22 20.86 12.00
CA ASP A 8 14.69 21.33 13.29
C ASP A 8 15.54 20.78 14.45
N MET A 9 15.96 19.51 14.39
CA MET A 9 16.91 18.93 15.35
C MET A 9 18.28 19.61 15.31
N ASP A 10 18.81 19.89 14.11
CA ASP A 10 20.10 20.56 13.93
C ASP A 10 20.07 22.02 14.45
N ASN A 11 18.91 22.68 14.35
CA ASN A 11 18.70 24.04 14.85
C ASN A 11 18.36 24.10 16.36
N GLY A 12 18.31 22.95 17.04
CA GLY A 12 17.99 22.87 18.48
C GLY A 12 16.50 23.07 18.79
N GLU A 13 15.63 22.95 17.79
CA GLU A 13 14.18 23.00 17.93
C GLU A 13 13.61 21.64 18.38
N ILE A 14 12.38 21.65 18.91
CA ILE A 14 11.72 20.43 19.36
C ILE A 14 11.07 19.74 18.15
N ALA A 15 11.72 18.69 17.67
CA ALA A 15 11.19 17.81 16.61
C ALA A 15 10.55 16.54 17.21
N GLY A 16 9.40 16.14 16.65
CA GLY A 16 8.71 14.90 17.02
C GLY A 16 8.30 14.10 15.79
N LEU A 17 8.69 12.83 15.72
CA LEU A 17 8.35 11.92 14.63
C LEU A 17 7.35 10.86 15.09
N ASN A 18 6.26 10.72 14.34
CA ASN A 18 5.34 9.59 14.45
C ASN A 18 5.45 8.74 13.18
N SER A 19 6.02 7.55 13.30
CA SER A 19 6.15 6.59 12.20
C SER A 19 5.15 5.45 12.38
N VAL A 20 4.40 5.15 11.33
CA VAL A 20 3.41 4.06 11.32
C VAL A 20 3.84 3.04 10.27
N ASP A 21 4.09 1.82 10.72
CA ASP A 21 4.31 0.67 9.84
C ASP A 21 2.98 -0.08 9.63
N ILE A 22 2.48 -0.07 8.40
CA ILE A 22 1.29 -0.81 8.01
C ILE A 22 1.74 -2.11 7.35
N SER A 23 1.77 -3.19 8.15
CA SER A 23 2.02 -4.52 7.63
C SER A 23 0.97 -4.91 6.59
N LYS A 24 1.43 -5.39 5.42
CA LYS A 24 0.58 -5.78 4.29
C LYS A 24 -0.47 -4.73 3.89
N ALA A 25 -0.03 -3.48 3.68
CA ALA A 25 -0.92 -2.35 3.39
C ALA A 25 -2.09 -2.64 2.41
N PHE A 26 -1.84 -3.38 1.32
CA PHE A 26 -2.90 -3.72 0.37
C PHE A 26 -3.88 -4.80 0.84
N ASP A 27 -3.50 -5.67 1.77
CA ASP A 27 -4.42 -6.62 2.43
C ASP A 27 -5.21 -5.94 3.55
N SER A 28 -4.64 -4.92 4.19
CA SER A 28 -5.24 -4.25 5.34
C SER A 28 -6.19 -3.10 5.00
N ILE A 29 -6.11 -2.56 3.78
CA ILE A 29 -6.99 -1.45 3.33
C ILE A 29 -8.28 -2.02 2.75
N ASP A 30 -9.43 -1.40 3.05
CA ASP A 30 -10.70 -1.72 2.40
C ASP A 30 -10.62 -1.43 0.89
N HIS A 31 -10.68 -2.51 0.09
CA HIS A 31 -10.52 -2.42 -1.36
C HIS A 31 -11.61 -1.59 -2.05
N LYS A 32 -12.84 -1.53 -1.50
CA LYS A 32 -13.92 -0.71 -2.06
C LYS A 32 -13.61 0.77 -1.86
N VAL A 33 -13.11 1.14 -0.68
CA VAL A 33 -12.69 2.51 -0.39
C VAL A 33 -11.52 2.92 -1.29
N LEU A 34 -10.54 2.03 -1.48
CA LEU A 34 -9.39 2.28 -2.36
C LEU A 34 -9.82 2.50 -3.81
N LEU A 35 -10.63 1.59 -4.37
CA LEU A 35 -11.12 1.69 -5.75
C LEU A 35 -11.97 2.95 -5.97
N ARG A 36 -12.83 3.30 -5.00
CA ARG A 36 -13.61 4.54 -5.06
C ARG A 36 -12.71 5.77 -5.08
N LYS A 37 -11.66 5.83 -4.26
CA LYS A 37 -10.71 6.95 -4.28
C LYS A 37 -9.94 7.03 -5.60
N MET A 38 -9.51 5.89 -6.15
CA MET A 38 -8.88 5.81 -7.47
C MET A 38 -9.77 6.45 -8.53
N GLN A 39 -11.06 6.15 -8.51
CA GLN A 39 -12.03 6.74 -9.44
C GLN A 39 -12.31 8.22 -9.17
N ASP A 40 -12.74 8.55 -7.95
CA ASP A 40 -13.30 9.86 -7.60
C ASP A 40 -12.23 10.95 -7.42
N GLN A 41 -11.03 10.59 -6.96
CA GLN A 41 -9.98 11.54 -6.55
C GLN A 41 -8.78 11.54 -7.49
N PHE A 42 -8.42 10.37 -8.03
CA PHE A 42 -7.24 10.22 -8.88
C PHE A 42 -7.58 10.08 -10.37
N GLY A 43 -8.88 10.06 -10.72
CA GLY A 43 -9.33 10.05 -12.12
C GLY A 43 -9.07 8.74 -12.86
N VAL A 44 -8.83 7.63 -12.15
CA VAL A 44 -8.65 6.31 -12.75
C VAL A 44 -10.01 5.76 -13.18
N GLN A 45 -10.21 5.50 -14.46
CA GLN A 45 -11.50 5.09 -15.01
C GLN A 45 -11.42 3.76 -15.77
N ASP A 46 -12.58 3.28 -16.23
CA ASP A 46 -12.76 2.18 -17.18
C ASP A 46 -11.84 0.96 -17.00
N PHE A 47 -10.82 0.86 -17.85
CA PHE A 47 -9.99 -0.34 -17.98
C PHE A 47 -9.01 -0.46 -16.82
N GLU A 48 -8.38 0.65 -16.45
CA GLU A 48 -7.43 0.74 -15.36
C GLU A 48 -8.14 0.41 -14.04
N LEU A 49 -9.34 0.93 -13.82
CA LEU A 49 -10.11 0.66 -12.61
C LEU A 49 -10.51 -0.83 -12.51
N LYS A 50 -10.92 -1.44 -13.62
CA LYS A 50 -11.20 -2.88 -13.70
C LYS A 50 -9.93 -3.71 -13.46
N TRP A 51 -8.80 -3.27 -13.98
CA TRP A 51 -7.51 -3.92 -13.75
C TRP A 51 -7.15 -3.92 -12.27
N PHE A 52 -7.24 -2.76 -11.59
CA PHE A 52 -7.02 -2.66 -10.15
C PHE A 52 -8.00 -3.53 -9.36
N GLN A 53 -9.28 -3.52 -9.72
CA GLN A 53 -10.28 -4.37 -9.07
C GLN A 53 -9.94 -5.86 -9.21
N SER A 54 -9.53 -6.29 -10.41
CA SER A 54 -9.13 -7.67 -10.67
C SER A 54 -7.88 -8.06 -9.88
N TYR A 55 -6.92 -7.14 -9.77
CA TYR A 55 -5.69 -7.35 -9.01
C TYR A 55 -5.95 -7.45 -7.51
N LEU A 56 -6.87 -6.66 -6.95
CA LEU A 56 -7.16 -6.63 -5.51
C LEU A 56 -8.08 -7.78 -5.07
N THR A 57 -8.83 -8.39 -5.98
CA THR A 57 -9.82 -9.43 -5.65
C THR A 57 -9.19 -10.82 -5.68
N LYS A 58 -9.41 -11.63 -4.61
CA LYS A 58 -8.98 -13.04 -4.53
C LYS A 58 -7.48 -13.23 -4.83
N ARG A 59 -6.64 -12.42 -4.19
CA ARG A 59 -5.19 -12.51 -4.41
C ARG A 59 -4.66 -13.81 -3.85
N SER A 60 -3.70 -14.38 -4.56
CA SER A 60 -2.87 -15.44 -4.03
C SER A 60 -1.41 -15.18 -4.37
N GLN A 61 -0.52 -15.61 -3.49
CA GLN A 61 0.92 -15.54 -3.66
C GLN A 61 1.50 -16.95 -3.73
N VAL A 62 2.48 -17.12 -4.60
CA VAL A 62 3.27 -18.33 -4.77
C VAL A 62 4.74 -17.96 -4.65
N CYS A 63 5.50 -18.78 -3.94
CA CYS A 63 6.95 -18.62 -3.82
C CYS A 63 7.62 -19.85 -4.43
N VAL A 64 8.72 -19.62 -5.15
CA VAL A 64 9.58 -20.68 -5.68
C VAL A 64 10.91 -20.59 -4.96
N VAL A 65 11.34 -21.67 -4.33
CA VAL A 65 12.62 -21.78 -3.62
C VAL A 65 13.36 -22.98 -4.17
N ASP A 66 14.58 -22.77 -4.67
CA ASP A 66 15.43 -23.81 -5.26
C ASP A 66 14.73 -24.65 -6.35
N GLY A 67 13.88 -24.02 -7.16
CA GLY A 67 13.11 -24.68 -8.22
C GLY A 67 11.86 -25.42 -7.72
N HIS A 68 11.57 -25.39 -6.42
CA HIS A 68 10.37 -25.94 -5.83
C HIS A 68 9.31 -24.87 -5.61
N THR A 69 8.16 -25.03 -6.26
CA THR A 69 6.99 -24.16 -6.08
C THR A 69 6.24 -24.53 -4.80
N LEU A 70 6.11 -23.57 -3.89
CA LEU A 70 5.27 -23.70 -2.70
C LEU A 70 3.80 -23.52 -3.05
N LEU A 71 2.91 -24.10 -2.23
CA LEU A 71 1.47 -23.97 -2.42
C LEU A 71 1.05 -22.50 -2.44
N ALA A 72 0.16 -22.16 -3.38
CA ALA A 72 -0.42 -20.84 -3.46
C ALA A 72 -1.18 -20.55 -2.16
N LYS A 73 -0.84 -19.42 -1.53
CA LYS A 73 -1.52 -18.94 -0.33
C LYS A 73 -2.40 -17.77 -0.72
N GLU A 74 -3.69 -17.84 -0.40
CA GLU A 74 -4.58 -16.67 -0.49
C GLU A 74 -4.13 -15.59 0.50
N ILE A 75 -4.25 -14.34 0.08
CA ILE A 75 -3.80 -13.14 0.80
C ILE A 75 -4.85 -12.06 0.66
#